data_AF-A0A1C5YZG6-F1
#
_entry.id   AF-A0A1C5YZG6-F1
#
_cell.length_a   1.000
_cell.length_b   1.000
_cell.length_c   1.000
_cell.angle_alpha   90.00
_cell.angle_beta   90.00
_cell.angle_gamma   90.00
#
_symmetry.space_group_name_H-M   'P 1'
#
loop_
_entity.id
_entity.type
_entity.pdbx_description
1 polymer ?
#
loop_
_entity_poly.entity_id
_entity_poly.type
_entity_poly.pdbx_seq_one_letter_code
_entity_poly.pdbx_strand_id
1 'polypeptide(L)' 'MIDANESVACVLREIEEQPTAYDVDKVVEQLNELKEYDVCANISCETCSYTGQCWEGERGQKVAIDRAVEIAKGGGIEW' A
#
# COMPACT_ATOMS: atom_id res chain seq x y z
N MET A 1 24.78 -29.85 -21.59
CA MET A 1 25.29 -28.46 -21.57
C MET A 1 24.13 -27.63 -22.08
N ILE A 2 23.47 -26.88 -21.21
CA ILE A 2 22.38 -25.98 -21.62
C ILE A 2 23.02 -24.94 -22.53
N ASP A 3 22.44 -24.70 -23.70
CA ASP A 3 22.97 -23.70 -24.60
C ASP A 3 22.73 -22.29 -24.03
N ALA A 4 23.54 -21.31 -24.45
CA ALA A 4 23.45 -19.96 -23.91
C ALA A 4 22.09 -19.30 -24.21
N ASN A 5 21.43 -19.65 -25.32
CA ASN A 5 20.11 -19.13 -25.69
C ASN A 5 19.02 -19.73 -24.80
N GLU A 6 19.10 -21.03 -24.47
CA GLU A 6 18.18 -21.69 -23.55
C GLU A 6 18.28 -21.09 -22.14
N SER A 7 19.49 -20.73 -21.71
CA SER A 7 19.71 -20.02 -20.44
C SER A 7 19.09 -18.62 -20.46
N VAL A 8 19.25 -17.85 -21.54
CA VAL A 8 18.66 -16.51 -21.69
C VAL A 8 17.14 -16.57 -21.76
N ALA A 9 16.57 -17.54 -22.49
CA ALA A 9 15.14 -17.74 -22.57
C ALA A 9 14.52 -18.08 -21.21
N CYS A 10 15.22 -18.87 -20.38
CA CYS A 10 14.79 -19.16 -19.03
C CYS A 10 14.69 -17.89 -18.18
N VAL A 11 15.75 -17.06 -18.17
CA VAL A 11 15.79 -15.80 -17.40
C VAL A 11 14.72 -14.82 -17.86
N LEU A 12 14.46 -14.71 -19.17
CA LEU A 12 13.42 -13.82 -19.68
C LEU A 12 12.02 -14.22 -19.19
N ARG A 13 11.68 -15.51 -19.18
CA ARG A 13 10.40 -15.97 -18.62
C ARG A 13 10.28 -15.64 -17.14
N GLU A 14 11.33 -15.86 -16.36
CA GLU A 14 11.32 -15.53 -14.93
C GLU A 14 11.09 -14.03 -14.68
N ILE A 15 11.63 -13.16 -15.56
CA ILE A 15 11.41 -11.70 -15.51
C ILE A 15 9.97 -11.36 -15.91
N GLU A 16 9.42 -11.99 -16.95
CA GLU A 16 8.04 -11.78 -17.41
C GLU A 16 7.00 -12.29 -16.39
N GLU A 17 7.33 -13.32 -15.62
CA GLU A 17 6.48 -13.87 -14.56
C GLU A 17 6.58 -13.11 -13.23
N GLN A 18 7.55 -12.20 -13.06
CA GLN A 18 7.59 -11.34 -11.88
C GLN A 18 6.34 -10.45 -11.81
N PRO A 19 5.76 -10.22 -10.61
CA PRO A 19 4.69 -9.26 -10.46
C PRO A 19 5.17 -7.87 -10.88
N THR A 20 4.26 -7.07 -11.45
CA THR A 20 4.53 -5.67 -11.78
C THR A 20 5.02 -4.93 -10.55
N ALA A 21 6.28 -4.47 -10.58
CA ALA A 21 6.82 -3.63 -9.53
C ALA A 21 6.08 -2.29 -9.52
N TYR A 22 5.49 -1.95 -8.38
CA TYR A 22 4.89 -0.63 -8.15
C TYR A 22 5.99 0.37 -7.78
N ASP A 23 5.78 1.64 -8.14
CA ASP A 23 6.61 2.74 -7.68
C ASP A 23 6.28 3.02 -6.20
N VAL A 24 7.14 2.56 -5.29
CA VAL A 24 6.92 2.65 -3.84
C VAL A 24 6.75 4.10 -3.40
N ASP A 25 7.48 5.05 -3.98
CA ASP A 25 7.37 6.46 -3.62
C ASP A 25 6.00 7.01 -3.98
N LYS A 26 5.45 6.62 -5.15
CA LYS A 26 4.07 6.98 -5.53
C LYS A 26 3.01 6.34 -4.63
N VAL A 27 3.21 5.09 -4.21
CA VAL A 27 2.30 4.43 -3.26
C VAL A 27 2.29 5.20 -1.93
N VAL A 28 3.46 5.60 -1.44
CA VAL A 28 3.59 6.38 -0.21
C VAL A 28 2.95 7.77 -0.35
N GLU A 29 3.12 8.44 -1.50
CA GLU A 29 2.46 9.72 -1.80
C GLU A 29 0.93 9.58 -1.72
N GLN A 30 0.36 8.61 -2.45
CA GLN A 30 -1.09 8.35 -2.47
C GLN A 30 -1.64 8.02 -1.08
N LEU A 31 -0.92 7.23 -0.28
CA LEU A 31 -1.31 6.92 1.09
C LEU A 31 -1.32 8.16 1.99
N ASN A 32 -0.33 9.05 1.85
CA ASN A 32 -0.30 10.30 2.61
C ASN A 32 -1.43 11.26 2.19
N GLU A 33 -1.80 11.32 0.91
CA GLU A 33 -2.97 12.09 0.46
C GLU A 33 -4.26 11.60 1.14
N LEU A 34 -4.43 10.28 1.27
CA LEU A 34 -5.56 9.69 1.99
C LEU A 34 -5.58 9.98 3.49
N LYS A 35 -4.42 10.34 4.08
CA LYS A 35 -4.30 10.71 5.49
C LYS A 35 -4.86 12.09 5.77
N GLU A 36 -4.71 12.99 4.81
CA GLU A 36 -5.21 14.37 4.86
C GLU A 36 -6.68 14.47 4.42
N TYR A 37 -7.17 13.46 3.68
CA TYR A 37 -8.58 13.33 3.32
C TYR A 37 -9.41 12.85 4.51
N ASP A 38 -9.91 13.78 5.33
CA ASP A 38 -10.87 13.46 6.38
C ASP A 38 -12.21 13.08 5.74
N VAL A 39 -12.48 11.77 5.70
CA VAL A 39 -13.72 11.19 5.14
C VAL A 39 -14.96 11.69 5.89
N CYS A 40 -14.80 12.23 7.09
CA CYS A 40 -15.86 12.77 7.92
C CYS A 40 -15.74 14.31 8.15
N ALA A 41 -14.87 15.03 7.43
CA ALA A 41 -14.55 16.45 7.70
C ALA A 41 -15.75 17.40 7.80
N ASN A 42 -16.91 17.03 7.24
CA ASN A 42 -18.13 17.83 7.19
C ASN A 42 -19.40 17.06 7.60
N ILE A 43 -19.28 15.90 8.25
CA ILE A 43 -20.40 15.08 8.69
C ILE A 43 -20.24 14.78 10.19
N SER A 44 -21.35 14.79 10.94
CA SER A 44 -21.27 14.44 12.37
C SER A 44 -20.80 13.01 12.51
N CYS A 45 -19.96 12.73 13.51
CA CYS A 45 -19.38 11.40 13.62
C CYS A 45 -20.40 10.27 13.79
N GLU A 46 -21.53 10.55 14.45
CA GLU A 46 -22.65 9.61 14.57
C GLU A 46 -23.26 9.21 13.22
N THR A 47 -23.09 10.03 12.18
CA THR A 47 -23.62 9.81 10.83
C THR A 47 -22.56 9.42 9.81
N CYS A 48 -21.27 9.42 10.18
CA CYS A 48 -20.22 8.93 9.30
C CYS A 48 -20.22 7.39 9.29
N SER A 49 -20.61 6.79 8.16
CA SER A 49 -20.75 5.33 7.99
C SER A 49 -19.46 4.54 8.16
N TYR A 50 -18.30 5.20 8.19
CA TYR A 50 -16.98 4.60 8.40
C TYR A 50 -16.53 4.62 9.87
N THR A 51 -17.10 5.50 10.71
CA THR A 51 -16.67 5.72 12.09
C THR A 51 -17.87 5.69 13.03
N GLY A 52 -18.49 4.53 13.22
CA GLY A 52 -19.60 4.38 14.18
C GLY A 52 -19.21 4.55 15.67
N GLN A 53 -18.00 5.02 15.98
CA GLN A 53 -17.48 5.23 17.34
C GLN A 53 -16.49 6.41 17.36
N CYS A 54 -16.98 7.65 17.54
CA CYS A 54 -16.11 8.75 17.95
C CYS A 54 -15.92 8.76 19.46
N TRP A 55 -15.01 7.92 19.91
CA TRP A 55 -14.02 8.31 20.92
C TRP A 55 -12.83 7.37 20.80
N GLU A 56 -11.62 7.92 20.90
CA GLU A 56 -10.30 7.28 20.70
C GLU A 56 -10.01 6.71 19.28
N GLY A 57 -11.05 6.44 18.48
CA GLY A 57 -10.98 5.84 17.12
C GLY A 57 -10.64 6.80 15.96
N GLU A 58 -10.64 8.13 16.16
CA GLU A 58 -10.26 9.11 15.12
C GLU A 58 -8.82 8.95 14.62
N ARG A 59 -7.96 8.27 15.39
CA ARG A 59 -6.60 7.93 14.96
C ARG A 59 -6.49 6.61 14.20
N GLY A 60 -7.53 5.77 14.18
CA GLY A 60 -7.46 4.44 13.59
C GLY A 60 -7.08 4.47 12.11
N GLN A 61 -7.71 5.37 11.33
CA GLN A 61 -7.41 5.53 9.90
C GLN A 61 -6.00 6.07 9.68
N LYS A 62 -5.59 7.11 10.42
CA LYS A 62 -4.25 7.69 10.30
C LYS A 62 -3.17 6.69 10.69
N VAL A 63 -3.39 5.91 11.75
CA VAL A 63 -2.49 4.83 12.19
C VAL A 63 -2.44 3.70 11.17
N ALA A 64 -3.59 3.30 10.59
CA ALA A 64 -3.63 2.28 9.55
C ALA A 64 -2.87 2.72 8.28
N ILE A 65 -3.01 3.99 7.90
CA ILE A 65 -2.26 4.57 6.78
C ILE A 65 -0.76 4.65 7.10
N ASP A 66 -0.38 5.07 8.31
CA ASP A 66 1.02 5.09 8.74
C ASP A 66 1.64 3.67 8.69
N ARG A 67 0.90 2.65 9.13
CA ARG A 67 1.33 1.25 8.99
C ARG A 67 1.39 0.78 7.54
N ALA A 68 0.44 1.17 6.70
CA ALA A 68 0.48 0.85 5.28
C ALA A 68 1.71 1.46 4.59
N VAL A 69 2.11 2.67 4.97
CA VAL A 69 3.34 3.33 4.49
C VAL A 69 4.59 2.56 4.91
N GLU A 70 4.66 2.10 6.16
CA GLU A 70 5.78 1.30 6.66
C GLU A 70 5.89 -0.05 5.92
N ILE A 71 4.76 -0.73 5.71
CA ILE A 71 4.66 -1.97 4.94
C ILE A 71 5.15 -1.75 3.50
N ALA A 72 4.71 -0.67 2.85
CA ALA A 72 5.10 -0.35 1.48
C ALA A 72 6.62 -0.10 1.36
N LYS A 73 7.21 0.65 2.30
CA LYS A 73 8.66 0.88 2.35
C LYS A 73 9.46 -0.37 2.72
N GLY A 74 8.89 -1.24 3.55
CA GLY A 74 9.45 -2.55 3.93
C GLY A 74 9.29 -3.63 2.85
N GLY A 75 8.58 -3.33 1.76
CA GLY A 75 8.54 -4.15 0.56
C GLY A 75 7.84 -5.51 0.72
N GLY A 76 7.00 -5.71 1.74
CA GLY A 76 6.27 -6.99 1.83
C GLY A 76 6.81 -8.01 2.83
N ILE A 77 8.01 -7.81 3.38
CA ILE A 77 8.83 -8.94 3.85
C ILE A 77 8.77 -9.14 5.37
N GLU A 78 8.74 -8.07 6.17
CA GLU A 78 8.54 -8.14 7.63
C GLU A 78 7.74 -6.93 8.12
N TRP A 79 6.73 -7.18 8.98
CA TRP A 79 5.91 -6.18 9.68
C TRP A 79 5.39 -6.70 11.02
#